data_AF-A0A943ISL5-F1
#
_entry.id   AF-A0A943ISL5-F1
#
_cell.length_a   1.000
_cell.length_b   1.000
_cell.length_c   1.000
_cell.angle_alpha   90.00
_cell.angle_beta   90.00
_cell.angle_gamma   90.00
#
_symmetry.space_group_name_H-M   'P 1'
#
loop_
_entity.id
_entity.type
_entity.pdbx_description
1 polymer ?
#
loop_
_entity_poly.entity_id
_entity_poly.type
_entity_poly.pdbx_seq_one_letter_code
_entity_poly.pdbx_strand_id
1 'polypeptide(L)'
;VSIGSPKSKDSIRDIPVPLNVRPCAIKLRDTTDQFIWESPKTGLPCNPTHFRDVFRKSLEEAGDVRLLTPHSCRHTYVSQMQALGVDIQTIQSIVGHADTEMTEHYLHVQESIRQSAIQLFSEAFSA
;
A
#
# COMPACT_ATOMS: atom_id res chain seq x y z
N VAL A 1 11.16 20.87 0.22
CA VAL A 1 9.83 20.26 0.31
C VAL A 1 9.29 20.56 1.68
N SER A 2 8.10 21.14 1.79
CA SER A 2 7.41 21.34 3.08
C SER A 2 6.41 20.22 3.30
N ILE A 3 6.34 19.68 4.51
CA ILE A 3 5.30 18.72 4.89
C ILE A 3 4.10 19.53 5.35
N GLY A 4 3.02 19.50 4.57
CA GLY A 4 1.76 20.10 4.94
C GLY A 4 0.99 19.23 5.95
N SER A 5 0.05 19.84 6.66
CA SER A 5 -0.87 19.10 7.52
C SER A 5 -1.75 18.15 6.68
N PRO A 6 -2.13 16.98 7.23
CA PRO A 6 -3.07 16.10 6.55
C PRO A 6 -4.39 16.81 6.23
N LYS A 7 -5.02 16.45 5.11
CA LYS A 7 -6.27 17.07 4.67
C LYS A 7 -7.45 16.79 5.62
N SER A 8 -7.42 15.67 6.33
CA SER A 8 -8.43 15.26 7.31
C SER A 8 -7.80 14.45 8.45
N LYS A 9 -8.52 14.30 9.57
CA LYS A 9 -8.10 13.43 10.67
C LYS A 9 -7.91 11.97 10.22
N ASP A 10 -8.78 11.49 9.33
CA ASP A 10 -8.75 10.13 8.79
C ASP A 10 -7.50 9.83 7.93
N SER A 11 -6.74 10.86 7.57
CA SER A 11 -5.46 10.70 6.88
C SER A 11 -4.35 10.23 7.82
N ILE A 12 -4.52 10.38 9.15
CA ILE A 12 -3.62 9.88 10.19
C ILE A 12 -4.07 8.48 10.59
N ARG A 13 -3.16 7.50 10.50
CA ARG A 13 -3.48 6.10 10.79
C ARG A 13 -2.25 5.32 11.19
N ASP A 14 -2.47 4.29 12.01
CA ASP A 14 -1.46 3.31 12.37
C ASP A 14 -1.49 2.15 11.38
N ILE A 15 -0.32 1.82 10.82
CA ILE A 15 -0.18 0.72 9.86
C ILE A 15 0.67 -0.37 10.51
N PRO A 16 0.12 -1.58 10.75
CA PRO A 16 0.90 -2.66 11.33
C PRO A 16 1.99 -3.11 10.36
N VAL A 17 3.24 -3.17 10.85
CA VAL A 17 4.38 -3.66 10.07
C VAL A 17 4.50 -5.18 10.22
N PRO A 18 4.42 -5.95 9.11
CA PRO A 18 4.57 -7.40 9.15
C PRO A 18 5.89 -7.85 9.76
N LEU A 19 5.87 -8.95 10.51
CA LEU A 19 7.02 -9.41 11.30
C LEU A 19 8.27 -9.66 10.45
N ASN A 20 8.10 -10.20 9.25
CA ASN A 20 9.18 -10.51 8.32
C ASN A 20 9.91 -9.26 7.77
N VAL A 21 9.24 -8.10 7.71
CA VAL A 21 9.85 -6.85 7.23
C VAL A 21 10.14 -5.85 8.35
N ARG A 22 9.71 -6.14 9.58
CA ARG A 22 9.95 -5.31 10.76
C ARG A 22 11.44 -5.00 11.00
N PRO A 23 12.40 -5.93 10.82
CA PRO A 23 13.81 -5.61 10.97
C PRO A 23 14.28 -4.49 10.02
N CYS A 24 13.77 -4.47 8.78
CA CYS A 24 14.08 -3.41 7.82
C CYS A 24 13.52 -2.05 8.26
N ALA A 25 12.29 -2.02 8.77
CA ALA A 25 11.67 -0.80 9.29
C ALA A 25 12.43 -0.24 10.52
N ILE A 26 12.86 -1.12 11.43
CA ILE A 26 13.67 -0.76 12.58
C ILE A 26 15.01 -0.20 12.13
N LYS A 27 15.71 -0.88 11.21
CA LYS A 27 16.98 -0.42 10.67
C LYS A 27 16.85 0.98 10.06
N LEU A 28 15.83 1.20 9.23
CA LEU A 28 15.57 2.51 8.62
C LEU A 28 15.39 3.58 9.69
N ARG A 29 14.54 3.34 10.68
CA ARG A 29 14.30 4.26 11.81
C ARG A 29 15.60 4.58 12.57
N ASP A 30 16.38 3.57 12.90
CA ASP A 30 17.56 3.72 13.77
C ASP A 30 18.75 4.38 13.05
N THR A 31 18.75 4.37 11.71
CA THR A 31 19.79 5.02 10.89
C THR A 31 19.47 6.45 10.47
N THR A 32 18.32 6.97 10.88
CA THR A 32 17.84 8.30 10.47
C THR A 32 17.45 9.11 11.68
N ASP A 33 17.61 10.43 11.61
CA ASP A 33 17.34 11.31 12.75
C ASP A 33 15.90 11.85 12.67
N GLN A 34 15.58 12.62 11.62
CA GLN A 34 14.29 13.30 11.52
C GLN A 34 13.35 12.68 10.47
N PHE A 35 13.88 12.26 9.32
CA PHE A 35 13.08 11.62 8.26
C PHE A 35 13.73 10.32 7.80
N ILE A 36 12.91 9.30 7.49
CA ILE A 36 13.45 8.05 6.90
C ILE A 36 14.14 8.33 5.55
N TRP A 37 13.56 9.24 4.75
CA TRP A 37 14.12 9.68 3.49
C TRP A 37 14.45 11.17 3.60
N GLU A 38 15.74 11.47 3.77
CA GLU A 38 16.24 12.84 3.89
C GLU A 38 16.78 13.36 2.56
N SER A 39 16.73 14.68 2.40
CA SER A 39 17.44 15.35 1.32
C SER A 39 18.94 15.46 1.67
N PRO A 40 19.82 15.74 0.68
CA PRO A 40 21.23 16.04 0.97
C PRO A 40 21.46 17.22 1.92
N LYS A 41 20.44 18.09 2.09
CA LYS A 41 20.43 19.11 3.14
C LYS A 41 19.81 18.49 4.40
N THR A 42 20.60 18.42 5.45
CA THR A 42 20.23 17.86 6.75
C THR A 42 18.93 18.47 7.29
N GLY A 43 18.05 17.63 7.85
CA GLY A 43 16.80 18.06 8.48
C GLY A 43 15.66 18.40 7.50
N LEU A 44 15.81 18.08 6.21
CA LEU A 44 14.75 18.26 5.22
C LEU A 44 14.32 16.93 4.59
N PRO A 45 13.03 16.73 4.31
CA PRO A 45 12.55 15.51 3.70
C PRO A 45 13.00 15.40 2.24
N CYS A 46 13.15 14.18 1.77
CA CYS A 46 13.46 13.86 0.39
C CYS A 46 12.42 14.47 -0.58
N ASN A 47 12.91 14.94 -1.73
CA ASN A 47 12.03 15.41 -2.80
C ASN A 47 11.29 14.21 -3.44
N PRO A 48 9.95 14.25 -3.62
CA PRO A 48 9.21 13.16 -4.25
C PRO A 48 9.67 12.82 -5.68
N THR A 49 10.13 13.79 -6.46
CA THR A 49 10.71 13.54 -7.79
C THR A 49 12.03 12.79 -7.66
N HIS A 50 12.92 13.23 -6.77
CA HIS A 50 14.18 12.53 -6.52
C HIS A 50 13.95 11.09 -6.04
N PHE A 51 12.99 10.88 -5.13
CA PHE A 51 12.61 9.54 -4.69
C PHE A 51 12.14 8.67 -5.86
N ARG A 52 11.31 9.20 -6.76
CA ARG A 52 10.87 8.47 -7.96
C ARG A 52 12.02 8.13 -8.90
N ASP A 53 13.00 9.02 -9.05
CA ASP A 53 14.16 8.78 -9.90
C ASP A 53 15.05 7.67 -9.32
N VAL A 54 15.31 7.70 -8.01
CA VAL A 54 16.05 6.63 -7.31
C VAL A 54 15.29 5.31 -7.38
N PHE A 55 13.99 5.32 -7.10
CA PHE A 55 13.14 4.14 -7.19
C PHE A 55 13.19 3.50 -8.60
N ARG A 56 13.09 4.32 -9.65
CA ARG A 56 13.20 3.86 -11.03
C ARG A 56 14.55 3.18 -11.30
N LYS A 57 15.66 3.80 -10.88
CA LYS A 57 17.00 3.21 -11.05
C LYS A 57 17.12 1.87 -10.33
N SER A 58 16.61 1.77 -9.10
CA SER A 58 16.60 0.51 -8.35
C SER A 58 15.79 -0.59 -9.05
N LEU A 59 14.70 -0.24 -9.75
CA LEU A 59 13.96 -1.22 -10.57
C LEU A 59 14.75 -1.66 -11.81
N GLU A 60 15.45 -0.72 -12.47
CA GLU A 60 16.32 -1.03 -13.61
C GLU A 60 17.47 -1.97 -13.19
N GLU A 61 18.06 -1.76 -12.02
CA GLU A 61 19.10 -2.61 -11.43
C GLU A 61 18.58 -4.00 -11.03
N ALA A 62 17.33 -4.10 -10.58
CA ALA A 62 16.72 -5.38 -10.24
C ALA A 62 16.46 -6.27 -11.47
N GLY A 63 16.32 -5.69 -12.67
CA GLY A 63 16.27 -6.37 -13.96
C GLY A 63 14.97 -7.14 -14.27
N ASP A 64 14.35 -7.76 -13.27
CA ASP A 64 13.21 -8.68 -13.44
C ASP A 64 11.83 -8.05 -13.18
N VAL A 65 11.78 -6.71 -13.08
CA VAL A 65 10.54 -5.98 -12.77
C VAL A 65 10.31 -4.90 -13.82
N ARG A 66 9.10 -4.86 -14.37
CA ARG A 66 8.68 -3.76 -15.26
C ARG A 66 8.84 -2.41 -14.56
N LEU A 67 9.09 -1.36 -15.31
CA LEU A 67 9.22 -0.01 -14.75
C LEU A 67 7.89 0.47 -14.18
N LEU A 68 7.83 0.58 -12.85
CA LEU A 68 6.65 0.95 -12.08
C LEU A 68 6.89 2.24 -11.31
N THR A 69 5.80 2.80 -10.78
CA THR A 69 5.85 3.93 -9.86
C THR A 69 5.67 3.43 -8.42
N PRO A 70 6.07 4.21 -7.40
CA PRO A 70 5.79 3.87 -6.01
C PRO A 70 4.29 3.62 -5.73
N HIS A 71 3.40 4.32 -6.45
CA HIS A 71 1.95 4.12 -6.32
C HIS A 71 1.50 2.72 -6.78
N SER A 72 2.20 2.12 -7.76
CA SER A 72 1.93 0.75 -8.18
C SER A 72 2.15 -0.27 -7.07
N CYS A 73 3.07 -0.02 -6.12
CA CYS A 73 3.26 -0.89 -4.96
C CYS A 73 2.02 -0.91 -4.05
N ARG A 74 1.34 0.23 -3.91
CA ARG A 74 0.07 0.35 -3.16
C ARG A 74 -1.04 -0.45 -3.84
N HIS A 75 -1.16 -0.39 -5.17
CA HIS A 75 -2.13 -1.22 -5.89
C HIS A 75 -1.84 -2.71 -5.75
N THR A 76 -0.57 -3.12 -5.87
CA THR A 76 -0.20 -4.53 -5.66
C THR A 76 -0.56 -4.98 -4.25
N TYR A 77 -0.29 -4.16 -3.23
CA TYR A 77 -0.67 -4.47 -1.84
C TYR A 77 -2.19 -4.68 -1.69
N VAL A 78 -3.01 -3.77 -2.22
CA VAL A 78 -4.48 -3.89 -2.19
C VAL A 78 -4.95 -5.16 -2.91
N SER A 79 -4.46 -5.37 -4.14
CA SER A 79 -4.84 -6.52 -4.97
C SER A 79 -4.52 -7.84 -4.28
N GLN A 80 -3.33 -7.95 -3.66
CA GLN A 80 -2.91 -9.16 -2.96
C GLN A 80 -3.73 -9.40 -1.69
N MET A 81 -4.02 -8.36 -0.91
CA MET A 81 -4.88 -8.50 0.28
C MET A 81 -6.30 -8.98 -0.10
N GLN A 82 -6.83 -8.51 -1.22
CA GLN A 82 -8.12 -9.00 -1.73
C GLN A 82 -8.08 -10.42 -2.24
N ALA A 83 -7.02 -10.80 -2.97
CA ALA A 83 -6.82 -12.17 -3.42
C ALA A 83 -6.71 -13.16 -2.24
N LEU A 84 -6.22 -12.68 -1.10
CA LEU A 84 -6.20 -13.42 0.17
C LEU A 84 -7.54 -13.38 0.92
N GLY A 85 -8.58 -12.75 0.37
CA GLY A 85 -9.92 -12.71 0.95
C GLY A 85 -10.13 -11.68 2.06
N VAL A 86 -9.21 -10.73 2.25
CA VAL A 86 -9.38 -9.66 3.25
C VAL A 86 -10.50 -8.71 2.79
N ASP A 87 -11.39 -8.34 3.71
CA ASP A 87 -12.52 -7.48 3.40
C ASP A 87 -12.07 -6.06 3.01
N ILE A 88 -12.82 -5.44 2.10
CA ILE A 88 -12.47 -4.13 1.55
C ILE A 88 -12.43 -3.03 2.59
N GLN A 89 -13.23 -3.09 3.65
CA GLN A 89 -13.27 -2.07 4.69
C GLN A 89 -11.98 -2.10 5.52
N THR A 90 -11.51 -3.30 5.87
CA THR A 90 -10.21 -3.51 6.51
C THR A 90 -9.07 -3.01 5.62
N ILE A 91 -9.07 -3.36 4.33
CA ILE A 91 -8.02 -2.88 3.41
C ILE A 91 -8.03 -1.35 3.32
N GLN A 92 -9.21 -0.74 3.19
CA GLN A 92 -9.39 0.71 3.15
C GLN A 92 -8.90 1.40 4.43
N SER A 93 -9.12 0.80 5.60
CA SER A 93 -8.63 1.34 6.87
C SER A 93 -7.10 1.40 6.92
N ILE A 94 -6.41 0.44 6.28
CA ILE A 94 -4.94 0.37 6.23
C ILE A 94 -4.38 1.36 5.20
N VAL A 95 -4.92 1.37 3.99
CA VAL A 95 -4.35 2.17 2.88
C VAL A 95 -4.85 3.62 2.88
N GLY A 96 -6.03 3.90 3.45
CA GLY A 96 -6.73 5.19 3.44
C GLY A 96 -7.55 5.43 2.17
N HIS A 97 -8.65 6.18 2.30
CA HIS A 97 -9.72 6.38 1.30
C HIS A 97 -9.40 7.30 0.11
N ALA A 98 -8.13 7.64 -0.14
CA ALA A 98 -7.77 8.69 -1.09
C ALA A 98 -7.94 8.30 -2.57
N ASP A 99 -8.04 7.01 -2.89
CA ASP A 99 -8.25 6.52 -4.27
C ASP A 99 -9.64 5.89 -4.40
N THR A 100 -10.69 6.72 -4.39
CA THR A 100 -12.05 6.26 -4.68
C THR A 100 -12.18 5.63 -6.08
N GLU A 101 -11.32 6.01 -7.04
CA GLU A 101 -11.24 5.42 -8.39
C GLU A 101 -10.79 3.96 -8.42
N MET A 102 -10.04 3.48 -7.41
CA MET A 102 -9.56 2.11 -7.41
C MET A 102 -10.62 1.09 -7.00
N THR A 103 -11.72 1.54 -6.39
CA THR A 103 -12.77 0.65 -5.89
C THR A 103 -13.43 -0.15 -7.02
N GLU A 104 -13.57 0.43 -8.22
CA GLU A 104 -14.29 -0.19 -9.34
C GLU A 104 -13.56 -1.40 -9.95
N HIS A 105 -12.23 -1.32 -10.13
CA HIS A 105 -11.49 -2.42 -10.74
C HIS A 105 -11.43 -3.66 -9.83
N TYR A 106 -11.53 -3.43 -8.52
CA TYR A 106 -11.46 -4.47 -7.49
C TYR A 106 -12.80 -5.15 -7.18
N LEU A 107 -13.94 -4.55 -7.56
CA LEU A 107 -15.25 -5.20 -7.48
C LEU A 107 -15.30 -6.49 -8.33
N HIS A 108 -14.56 -6.55 -9.43
CA HIS A 108 -14.49 -7.75 -10.27
C HIS A 108 -13.89 -8.96 -9.55
N VAL A 109 -12.90 -8.76 -8.68
CA VAL A 109 -12.32 -9.83 -7.87
C VAL A 109 -13.34 -10.31 -6.82
N GLN A 110 -14.07 -9.38 -6.21
CA GLN A 110 -15.13 -9.71 -5.26
C GLN A 110 -16.31 -10.44 -5.90
N GLU A 111 -16.69 -10.16 -7.16
CA GLU A 111 -17.81 -10.86 -7.80
C GLU A 111 -17.57 -12.38 -7.87
N SER A 112 -16.34 -12.81 -8.15
CA SER A 112 -15.98 -14.24 -8.14
C SER A 112 -16.12 -14.87 -6.74
N ILE A 113 -15.72 -14.15 -5.69
CA ILE A 113 -15.84 -14.58 -4.29
C ILE A 113 -17.31 -14.54 -3.85
N ARG A 114 -18.08 -13.55 -4.31
CA ARG A 114 -19.50 -13.35 -4.01
C ARG A 114 -20.36 -14.45 -4.63
N GLN A 115 -20.07 -14.83 -5.87
CA GLN A 115 -20.69 -15.99 -6.52
C GLN A 115 -20.39 -17.28 -5.77
N SER A 116 -19.13 -17.47 -5.34
CA SER A 116 -18.73 -18.61 -4.53
C SER A 116 -19.43 -18.64 -3.15
N ALA A 117 -19.62 -17.48 -2.52
CA ALA A 117 -20.33 -17.35 -1.25
C ALA A 117 -21.83 -17.64 -1.38
N ILE A 118 -22.48 -17.19 -2.47
CA ILE A 118 -23.88 -17.52 -2.76
C ILE A 118 -24.04 -19.01 -3.04
N GLN A 119 -23.09 -19.63 -3.73
CA GLN A 119 -23.10 -21.08 -3.99
C GLN A 119 -22.98 -21.88 -2.69
N LEU A 120 -22.01 -21.53 -1.82
CA LEU A 120 -21.85 -22.13 -0.49
C LEU A 120 -23.08 -21.92 0.41
N PHE A 121 -23.69 -20.73 0.36
CA PHE A 121 -24.93 -20.44 1.08
C PHE A 121 -26.08 -21.31 0.56
N SER A 122 -26.26 -21.42 -0.76
CA SER A 122 -27.29 -22.29 -1.34
C SER A 122 -27.10 -23.74 -0.91
N GLU A 123 -25.87 -24.26 -0.94
CA GLU A 123 -25.57 -25.63 -0.51
C GLU A 123 -25.82 -25.86 0.98
N ALA A 124 -25.48 -24.88 1.84
CA ALA A 124 -25.70 -24.95 3.28
C ALA A 124 -27.20 -24.92 3.68
N PHE A 125 -28.05 -24.33 2.84
CA PHE A 125 -29.48 -24.12 3.11
C PHE A 125 -30.41 -24.87 2.15
N SER A 126 -29.90 -25.81 1.35
CA SER A 126 -30.71 -26.70 0.48
C SER A 126 -31.18 -27.98 1.20
N ALA A 127 -31.52 -27.90 2.49
CA ALA A 127 -32.13 -28.99 3.25
C ALA A 127 -33.62 -28.72 3.49
#